data_AF-A0AAV0QY89-F1
#
_entry.id   AF-A0AAV0QY89-F1
#
_cell.length_a   1.000
_cell.length_b   1.000
_cell.length_c   1.000
_cell.angle_alpha   90.00
_cell.angle_beta   90.00
_cell.angle_gamma   90.00
#
_symmetry.space_group_name_H-M   'P 1'
#
loop_
_entity.id
_entity.type
_entity.pdbx_description
1 polymer ?
#
loop_
_entity_poly.entity_id
_entity_poly.type
_entity_poly.pdbx_seq_one_letter_code
_entity_poly.pdbx_strand_id
1 'polypeptide(L)' 'MEILDLDHDCFLVKLDNEQDYFRALTDGPWVIFYHYLAVQQWTPHFKVSDPSLRR' A
#
# COMPACT_ATOMS: atom_id res chain seq x y z
N MET A 1 4.39 8.53 -11.35
CA MET A 1 3.65 7.93 -10.23
C MET A 1 2.29 7.55 -10.76
N GLU A 2 1.91 6.30 -10.56
CA GLU A 2 0.61 5.77 -10.98
C GLU A 2 -0.08 5.18 -9.76
N ILE A 3 -1.40 5.35 -9.66
CA ILE A 3 -2.22 4.76 -8.61
C ILE A 3 -3.36 4.02 -9.29
N LEU A 4 -3.55 2.77 -8.89
CA LEU A 4 -4.66 1.94 -9.30
C LEU A 4 -5.51 1.60 -8.06
N ASP A 5 -6.81 1.83 -8.17
CA ASP A 5 -7.80 1.37 -7.20
C ASP A 5 -8.04 -0.14 -7.39
N LEU A 6 -7.88 -0.93 -6.33
CA LEU A 6 -8.07 -2.38 -6.35
C LEU A 6 -9.36 -2.83 -5.65
N ASP A 7 -10.24 -1.89 -5.26
CA ASP A 7 -11.41 -2.08 -4.39
C ASP A 7 -11.07 -2.36 -2.91
N HIS A 8 -12.09 -2.26 -2.03
CA HIS A 8 -12.02 -2.51 -0.59
C HIS A 8 -10.90 -1.75 0.13
N ASP A 9 -10.77 -0.45 -0.16
CA ASP A 9 -9.77 0.45 0.44
C ASP A 9 -8.32 0.01 0.19
N CYS A 10 -8.08 -0.82 -0.84
CA CYS A 10 -6.77 -1.23 -1.28
C CYS A 10 -6.36 -0.47 -2.53
N PHE A 11 -5.15 0.09 -2.51
CA PHE A 11 -4.58 0.84 -3.63
C PHE A 11 -3.23 0.26 -4.00
N LEU A 12 -2.96 0.15 -5.30
CA LEU A 12 -1.64 -0.15 -5.82
C LEU A 12 -0.98 1.15 -6.28
N VAL A 13 0.13 1.50 -5.64
CA VAL A 13 0.89 2.70 -5.98
C VAL A 13 2.21 2.28 -6.62
N LYS A 14 2.46 2.77 -7.83
CA LYS A 14 3.75 2.63 -8.52
C LYS A 14 4.51 3.94 -8.42
N LEU A 15 5.66 3.87 -7.77
CA LEU A 15 6.60 4.97 -7.60
C LEU A 15 7.73 4.83 -8.62
N ASP A 16 8.13 5.95 -9.22
CA ASP A 16 9.20 5.96 -10.24
C ASP A 16 10.59 6.08 -9.61
N ASN A 17 10.67 6.53 -8.36
CA ASN A 17 11.89 6.70 -7.60
C ASN A 17 12.00 5.60 -6.52
N GLU A 18 13.11 4.87 -6.56
CA GLU A 18 13.44 3.82 -5.61
C GLU A 18 13.52 4.34 -4.16
N GLN A 19 14.06 5.55 -3.95
CA GLN A 19 14.15 6.14 -2.63
C GLN A 19 12.77 6.44 -2.04
N ASP A 20 11.84 6.93 -2.86
CA ASP A 20 10.47 7.20 -2.41
C ASP A 20 9.73 5.89 -2.13
N TYR A 21 9.97 4.85 -2.93
CA TYR A 21 9.48 3.49 -2.66
C TYR A 21 9.95 2.95 -1.31
N PHE A 22 11.25 3.01 -1.04
CA PHE A 22 11.80 2.53 0.22
C PHE A 22 11.22 3.30 1.40
N ARG A 23 11.21 4.63 1.33
CA ARG A 23 10.61 5.48 2.38
C ARG A 23 9.17 5.07 2.64
N ALA A 24 8.33 4.99 1.61
CA ALA A 24 6.92 4.59 1.74
C ALA A 24 6.76 3.22 2.41
N LEU A 25 7.68 2.28 2.17
CA LEU A 25 7.64 0.95 2.75
C LEU A 25 8.16 0.88 4.19
N THR A 26 9.19 1.66 4.55
CA THR A 26 9.93 1.49 5.81
C THR A 26 9.66 2.55 6.87
N ASP A 27 9.32 3.77 6.47
CA ASP A 27 9.31 4.92 7.40
C ASP A 27 7.98 5.08 8.16
N GLY A 28 7.05 4.13 7.98
CA GLY A 28 5.75 4.11 8.65
C GLY A 28 5.84 3.97 10.19
N PRO A 29 4.71 4.14 10.91
CA PRO A 29 3.34 4.07 10.43
C PRO A 29 2.83 5.34 9.74
N TRP A 30 2.03 5.17 8.69
CA TRP A 30 1.43 6.28 7.95
C TRP A 30 0.02 6.58 8.44
N VAL A 31 -0.29 7.86 8.60
CA VAL A 31 -1.62 8.34 8.97
C VAL A 31 -2.07 9.40 7.96
N ILE A 32 -3.22 9.18 7.33
CA ILE A 32 -3.86 10.15 6.43
C ILE A 32 -5.31 10.33 6.86
N PHE A 33 -5.73 11.58 7.10
CA PHE A 33 -7.08 11.90 7.57
C PHE A 33 -7.55 11.03 8.75
N TYR A 34 -6.68 10.78 9.73
CA TYR A 34 -6.94 9.94 10.92
C TYR A 34 -7.09 8.44 10.64
N HIS A 35 -6.81 7.97 9.42
CA HIS A 35 -6.75 6.55 9.07
C HIS A 35 -5.30 6.06 9.01
N TYR A 36 -5.04 4.90 9.60
CA TYR A 36 -3.74 4.22 9.47
C TYR A 36 -3.68 3.49 8.14
N LEU A 37 -2.54 3.60 7.44
CA LEU A 37 -2.30 2.82 6.23
C LEU A 37 -1.43 1.61 6.56
N ALA A 38 -1.90 0.43 6.16
CA ALA A 38 -1.07 -0.75 6.03
C ALA A 38 -0.37 -0.69 4.68
N VAL A 39 0.96 -0.68 4.67
CA VAL A 39 1.77 -0.67 3.46
C VAL A 39 2.52 -1.98 3.35
N GLN A 40 2.53 -2.57 2.15
CA GLN A 40 3.32 -3.75 1.84
C GLN A 40 3.85 -3.65 0.41
N GLN A 41 4.93 -4.39 0.13
CA GLN A 41 5.41 -4.55 -1.23
C GLN A 41 4.36 -5.30 -2.08
N TRP A 42 4.15 -4.82 -3.30
CA TRP A 42 3.25 -5.49 -4.24
C TRP A 42 3.73 -6.91 -4.58
N THR A 43 2.77 -7.83 -4.71
CA THR A 43 3.03 -9.19 -5.18
C THR A 43 2.06 -9.58 -6.29
N PRO A 44 2.47 -10.41 -7.27
CA PRO A 44 1.60 -10.83 -8.39
C PRO A 44 0.33 -11.57 -7.95
N HIS A 45 0.34 -12.17 -6.76
CA HIS A 45 -0.76 -12.96 -6.21
C HIS A 45 -1.54 -12.19 -5.14
N PHE A 46 -1.40 -10.86 -5.09
CA PHE A 46 -2.12 -10.03 -4.16
C PHE A 46 -3.64 -10.23 -4.34
N LYS A 47 -4.32 -10.56 -3.25
CA LYS A 47 -5.77 -10.74 -3.21
C LYS A 47 -6.34 -9.76 -2.19
N VAL A 48 -7.13 -8.83 -2.69
CA VAL A 48 -7.85 -7.83 -1.89
C VAL A 48 -8.79 -8.50 -0.86
N SER A 49 -9.28 -9.70 -1.17
CA SER A 49 -10.14 -10.49 -0.29
C SER A 49 -9.38 -11.36 0.73
N ASP A 50 -8.05 -11.28 0.80
CA ASP A 50 -7.28 -12.10 1.74
C ASP A 50 -7.60 -11.67 3.18
N PRO A 51 -8.11 -12.59 4.02
CA PRO A 51 -8.53 -12.28 5.39
C PRO A 51 -7.37 -11.86 6.30
N SER A 52 -6.11 -12.12 5.92
CA SER A 52 -4.94 -11.67 6.67
C SER A 52 -4.73 -10.15 6.65
N LEU A 53 -5.28 -9.44 5.65
CA LEU A 53 -5.22 -7.98 5.56
C LEU A 53 -6.17 -7.24 6.53
N ARG A 54 -7.13 -7.95 7.14
CA ARG A 54 -8.15 -7.36 8.03
C ARG A 54 -7.82 -7.46 9.53
N ARG A 55 -6.57 -7.78 9.87
CA ARG A 55 -6.14 -7.97 11.26
C ARG A 55 -5.93 -6.67 12.00
#